data_AF-A0A8T9Q5X0-F1
#
_entry.id   AF-A0A8T9Q5X0-F1
#
_cell.length_a   1.000
_cell.length_b   1.000
_cell.length_c   1.000
_cell.angle_alpha   90.00
_cell.angle_beta   90.00
_cell.angle_gamma   90.00
#
_symmetry.space_group_name_H-M   'P 1'
#
loop_
_entity.id
_entity.type
_entity.pdbx_description
1 polymer ?
#
loop_
_entity_poly.entity_id
_entity_poly.type
_entity_poly.pdbx_seq_one_letter_code
_entity_poly.pdbx_strand_id
1 'polypeptide(L)'
;MPIPTVDPYPAYHKVRNENPIYRVSPTQWVITGYQDALSLLQNPLCSHWGQDSETQAILFSGKSAVAKTLFAFAPDSGLPYRKNVMHALAGKNLKFDGKAMQEQADKLLDKLVGKEEIDFIKDYAHPLTFETISRIIGIPDEDIPALSETVAELDGMYLGLIYNPRQRESGACF
;
A
#
# COMPACT_ATOMS: atom_id res chain seq x y z
N MET A 1 22.67 9.43 -4.97
CA MET A 1 23.21 8.30 -4.19
C MET A 1 22.13 7.22 -4.18
N PRO A 2 22.41 5.99 -4.64
CA PRO A 2 21.42 4.91 -4.59
C PRO A 2 21.09 4.56 -3.14
N ILE A 3 19.82 4.42 -2.83
CA ILE A 3 19.32 4.02 -1.51
C ILE A 3 19.20 2.50 -1.52
N PRO A 4 19.93 1.79 -0.64
CA PRO A 4 19.87 0.33 -0.60
C PRO A 4 18.51 -0.15 -0.09
N THR A 5 18.02 -1.24 -0.65
CA THR A 5 16.71 -1.83 -0.30
C THR A 5 16.71 -2.56 1.04
N VAL A 6 17.87 -3.07 1.47
CA VAL A 6 18.01 -3.86 2.71
C VAL A 6 18.00 -2.97 3.96
N ASP A 7 18.67 -1.82 3.89
CA ASP A 7 18.70 -0.85 4.99
C ASP A 7 18.73 0.59 4.45
N PRO A 8 17.57 1.18 4.15
CA PRO A 8 17.51 2.51 3.55
C PRO A 8 17.69 3.64 4.58
N TYR A 9 17.61 3.35 5.89
CA TYR A 9 17.54 4.37 6.93
C TYR A 9 18.80 5.23 7.07
N PRO A 10 20.03 4.68 6.98
CA PRO A 10 21.25 5.50 6.99
C PRO A 10 21.31 6.47 5.81
N ALA A 11 20.87 6.03 4.62
CA ALA A 11 20.81 6.89 3.44
C ALA A 11 19.77 8.01 3.62
N TYR A 12 18.57 7.70 4.12
CA TYR A 12 17.57 8.71 4.45
C TYR A 12 18.07 9.70 5.51
N HIS A 13 18.80 9.22 6.52
CA HIS A 13 19.36 10.09 7.57
C HIS A 13 20.36 11.09 6.99
N LYS A 14 21.28 10.62 6.11
CA LYS A 14 22.23 11.49 5.44
C LYS A 14 21.52 12.55 4.58
N VAL A 15 20.60 12.11 3.73
CA VAL A 15 19.85 12.98 2.82
C VAL A 15 19.03 14.01 3.59
N ARG A 16 18.34 13.61 4.67
CA ARG A 16 17.55 14.52 5.50
C ARG A 16 18.38 15.64 6.13
N ASN A 17 19.64 15.35 6.49
CA ASN A 17 20.53 16.34 7.12
C ASN A 17 21.20 17.27 6.10
N GLU A 18 21.45 16.79 4.88
CA GLU A 18 22.14 17.58 3.85
C GLU A 18 21.17 18.36 2.96
N ASN A 19 20.13 17.69 2.46
CA ASN A 19 19.12 18.27 1.58
C ASN A 19 17.79 17.50 1.67
N PRO A 20 16.88 17.87 2.59
CA PRO A 20 15.68 17.09 2.90
C PRO A 20 14.65 17.03 1.76
N ILE A 21 14.74 17.95 0.79
CA ILE A 21 13.88 18.04 -0.40
C ILE A 21 14.78 18.10 -1.64
N TYR A 22 14.78 17.06 -2.45
CA TYR A 22 15.63 17.02 -3.64
C TYR A 22 14.90 16.42 -4.83
N ARG A 23 15.28 16.91 -6.02
CA ARG A 23 14.70 16.49 -7.29
C ARG A 23 15.46 15.27 -7.80
N VAL A 24 14.76 14.17 -8.03
CA VAL A 24 15.35 12.92 -8.57
C VAL A 24 15.19 12.82 -10.08
N SER A 25 14.18 13.49 -10.66
CA SER A 25 13.96 13.56 -12.11
C SER A 25 13.25 14.88 -12.48
N PRO A 26 13.10 15.21 -13.77
CA PRO A 26 12.35 16.40 -14.18
C PRO A 26 10.91 16.46 -13.64
N THR A 27 10.32 15.36 -13.20
CA THR A 27 8.93 15.35 -12.71
C THR A 27 8.78 14.82 -11.29
N GLN A 28 9.87 14.37 -10.65
CA GLN A 28 9.81 13.70 -9.35
C GLN A 28 10.72 14.36 -8.31
N TRP A 29 10.17 14.45 -7.11
CA TRP A 29 10.82 14.98 -5.92
C TRP A 29 10.76 13.95 -4.81
N VAL A 30 11.83 13.87 -4.02
CA VAL A 30 11.87 13.06 -2.80
C VAL A 30 11.92 14.00 -1.61
N ILE A 31 11.06 13.72 -0.64
CA ILE A 31 10.93 14.48 0.60
C ILE A 31 11.20 13.52 1.76
N THR A 32 12.22 13.84 2.56
CA THR A 32 12.68 12.98 3.67
C THR A 32 12.45 13.59 5.05
N GLY A 33 12.12 14.88 5.10
CA GLY A 33 11.76 15.61 6.31
C GLY A 33 10.33 15.32 6.75
N TYR A 34 10.13 15.02 8.04
CA TYR A 34 8.81 14.72 8.59
C TYR A 34 7.84 15.89 8.42
N GLN A 35 8.28 17.11 8.78
CA GLN A 35 7.44 18.29 8.74
C GLN A 35 7.04 18.65 7.30
N ASP A 36 7.98 18.57 6.36
CA ASP A 36 7.73 18.84 4.94
C ASP A 36 6.77 17.82 4.35
N ALA A 37 6.97 16.53 4.63
CA ALA A 37 6.07 15.47 4.20
C ALA A 37 4.66 15.67 4.75
N LEU A 38 4.54 16.01 6.04
CA LEU A 38 3.25 16.27 6.68
C LEU A 38 2.55 17.48 6.06
N SER A 39 3.27 18.58 5.83
CA SER A 39 2.74 19.78 5.19
C SER A 39 2.27 19.51 3.76
N LEU A 40 2.99 18.70 2.98
CA LEU A 40 2.59 18.32 1.63
C LEU A 40 1.34 17.41 1.64
N LEU A 41 1.29 16.41 2.53
CA LEU A 41 0.13 15.51 2.66
C LEU A 41 -1.17 16.24 3.04
N GLN A 42 -1.06 17.41 3.66
CA GLN A 42 -2.19 18.26 4.05
C GLN A 42 -2.48 19.37 3.04
N ASN A 43 -1.58 19.60 2.06
CA ASN A 43 -1.72 20.70 1.11
C ASN A 43 -2.71 20.30 0.01
N PRO A 44 -3.84 21.02 -0.16
CA PRO A 44 -4.83 20.71 -1.19
C PRO A 44 -4.31 20.91 -2.63
N LEU A 45 -3.18 21.62 -2.81
CA LEU A 45 -2.51 21.76 -4.10
C LEU A 45 -1.69 20.51 -4.47
N CYS A 46 -1.40 19.64 -3.51
CA CYS A 46 -0.74 18.36 -3.74
C CYS A 46 -1.81 17.31 -4.04
N SER A 47 -2.15 17.18 -5.33
CA SER A 47 -3.06 16.16 -5.81
C SER A 47 -2.48 14.75 -5.65
N HIS A 48 -3.36 13.75 -5.62
CA HIS A 48 -2.92 12.36 -5.62
C HIS A 48 -2.29 12.01 -6.97
N TRP A 49 -1.27 11.15 -6.94
CA TRP A 49 -0.67 10.59 -8.14
C TRP A 49 -1.74 9.89 -9.00
N GLY A 50 -1.72 10.10 -10.31
CA GLY A 50 -2.70 9.54 -11.24
C GLY A 50 -3.88 10.46 -11.59
N GLN A 51 -3.87 11.72 -11.16
CA GLN A 51 -4.92 12.69 -11.49
C GLN A 51 -4.62 13.59 -12.67
N ASP A 52 -3.38 13.66 -13.15
CA ASP A 52 -3.05 14.35 -14.39
C ASP A 52 -3.53 13.55 -15.61
N SER A 53 -3.87 14.26 -16.68
CA SER A 53 -4.45 13.70 -17.90
C SER A 53 -3.54 12.68 -18.60
N GLU A 54 -2.22 12.81 -18.46
CA GLU A 54 -1.23 11.89 -19.05
C GLU A 54 -1.20 10.55 -18.30
N THR A 55 -1.11 10.59 -16.98
CA THR A 55 -1.18 9.39 -16.13
C THR A 55 -2.57 8.75 -16.23
N GLN A 56 -3.64 9.54 -16.29
CA GLN A 56 -4.99 9.02 -16.54
C GLN A 56 -5.07 8.29 -17.90
N ALA A 57 -4.54 8.85 -19.00
CA ALA A 57 -4.59 8.18 -20.30
C ALA A 57 -3.90 6.81 -20.29
N ILE A 58 -2.79 6.67 -19.56
CA ILE A 58 -2.06 5.40 -19.37
C ILE A 58 -2.89 4.42 -18.52
N LEU A 59 -3.41 4.90 -17.39
CA LEU A 59 -4.18 4.13 -16.42
C LEU A 59 -5.55 3.65 -16.95
N PHE A 60 -6.22 4.48 -17.76
CA PHE A 60 -7.55 4.24 -18.33
C PHE A 60 -7.52 3.53 -19.68
N SER A 61 -6.35 3.14 -20.20
CA SER A 61 -6.18 2.32 -21.41
C SER A 61 -6.80 0.90 -21.35
N GLY A 62 -7.56 0.60 -20.29
CA GLY A 62 -8.46 -0.54 -20.20
C GLY A 62 -7.96 -1.70 -19.33
N LYS A 63 -6.79 -1.59 -18.68
CA LYS A 63 -6.14 -2.74 -18.02
C LYS A 63 -5.78 -2.60 -16.54
N SER A 64 -5.96 -1.45 -15.88
CA SER A 64 -5.64 -1.34 -14.44
C SER A 64 -6.87 -0.94 -13.60
N ALA A 65 -7.52 -1.94 -13.00
CA ALA A 65 -8.55 -1.73 -11.98
C ALA A 65 -8.00 -0.91 -10.80
N VAL A 66 -6.72 -1.07 -10.48
CA VAL A 66 -6.08 -0.40 -9.34
C VAL A 66 -5.99 1.11 -9.53
N ALA A 67 -5.74 1.56 -10.75
CA ALA A 67 -5.69 2.97 -11.07
C ALA A 67 -7.03 3.69 -10.87
N LYS A 68 -8.11 3.02 -11.28
CA LYS A 68 -9.49 3.49 -11.08
C LYS A 68 -9.83 3.54 -9.59
N THR A 69 -9.34 2.57 -8.82
CA THR A 69 -9.45 2.55 -7.36
C THR A 69 -8.73 3.75 -6.74
N LEU A 70 -7.45 3.98 -7.05
CA LEU A 70 -6.68 5.10 -6.52
C LEU A 70 -7.32 6.47 -6.84
N PHE A 71 -7.80 6.64 -8.08
CA PHE A 71 -8.55 7.83 -8.47
C PHE A 71 -9.86 7.98 -7.68
N ALA A 72 -10.64 6.91 -7.54
CA ALA A 72 -11.91 6.93 -6.81
C ALA A 72 -11.74 7.28 -5.31
N PHE A 73 -10.56 7.03 -4.73
CA PHE A 73 -10.24 7.41 -3.35
C PHE A 73 -9.61 8.79 -3.18
N ALA A 74 -9.37 9.52 -4.27
CA ALA A 74 -8.84 10.88 -4.22
C ALA A 74 -9.91 11.89 -3.73
N PRO A 75 -9.55 12.89 -2.90
CA PRO A 75 -10.44 13.87 -2.29
C PRO A 75 -11.25 14.70 -3.30
N ASP A 76 -10.67 14.99 -4.46
CA ASP A 76 -11.18 15.85 -5.53
C ASP A 76 -11.70 15.05 -6.73
N SER A 77 -11.82 13.73 -6.62
CA SER A 77 -12.36 12.86 -7.68
C SER A 77 -13.79 13.19 -8.12
N GLY A 78 -14.49 14.08 -7.39
CA GLY A 78 -15.88 14.47 -7.64
C GLY A 78 -16.89 13.35 -7.34
N LEU A 79 -16.43 12.16 -6.95
CA LEU A 79 -17.22 10.97 -6.75
C LEU A 79 -17.29 10.64 -5.25
N PRO A 80 -18.45 10.25 -4.71
CA PRO A 80 -18.60 9.98 -3.28
C PRO A 80 -17.97 8.63 -2.85
N TYR A 81 -17.15 7.99 -3.69
CA TYR A 81 -16.62 6.64 -3.46
C TYR A 81 -15.85 6.54 -2.15
N ARG A 82 -14.88 7.43 -1.91
CA ARG A 82 -14.14 7.47 -0.63
C ARG A 82 -15.09 7.53 0.57
N LYS A 83 -16.05 8.46 0.53
CA LYS A 83 -17.02 8.63 1.62
C LYS A 83 -17.86 7.38 1.84
N ASN A 84 -18.39 6.80 0.77
CA ASN A 84 -19.27 5.62 0.83
C ASN A 84 -18.52 4.38 1.30
N VAL A 85 -17.30 4.15 0.79
CA VAL A 85 -16.46 3.04 1.23
C VAL A 85 -16.07 3.23 2.69
N MET A 86 -15.64 4.43 3.10
CA MET A 86 -15.29 4.67 4.50
C MET A 86 -16.47 4.48 5.44
N HIS A 87 -17.68 4.89 5.03
CA HIS A 87 -18.90 4.66 5.79
C HIS A 87 -19.23 3.16 5.90
N ALA A 88 -19.09 2.41 4.81
CA ALA A 88 -19.30 0.96 4.81
C ALA A 88 -18.29 0.23 5.71
N LEU A 89 -17.01 0.61 5.63
CA LEU A 89 -15.94 0.07 6.49
C LEU A 89 -16.18 0.42 7.96
N ALA A 90 -16.58 1.65 8.27
CA ALA A 90 -16.90 2.06 9.64
C ALA A 90 -18.03 1.20 10.25
N GLY A 91 -19.06 0.87 9.46
CA GLY A 91 -20.14 -0.02 9.91
C GLY A 91 -19.71 -1.47 10.15
N LYS A 92 -18.76 -1.99 9.37
CA LYS A 92 -18.23 -3.36 9.51
C LYS A 92 -17.18 -3.47 10.62
N ASN A 93 -16.36 -2.44 10.82
CA ASN A 93 -15.38 -2.36 11.91
C ASN A 93 -16.01 -2.50 13.30
N LEU A 94 -17.29 -2.17 13.47
CA LEU A 94 -18.00 -2.38 14.74
C LEU A 94 -18.20 -3.87 15.10
N LYS A 95 -18.02 -4.80 14.14
CA LYS A 95 -18.23 -6.24 14.34
C LYS A 95 -16.92 -7.05 14.46
N PHE A 96 -15.80 -6.46 14.04
CA PHE A 96 -14.49 -7.09 14.12
C PHE A 96 -13.62 -6.27 15.07
N ASP A 97 -13.70 -6.63 16.34
CA ASP A 97 -13.04 -5.90 17.43
C ASP A 97 -11.66 -6.50 17.75
N GLY A 98 -10.98 -5.91 18.74
CA GLY A 98 -9.67 -6.38 19.18
C GLY A 98 -9.67 -7.82 19.67
N LYS A 99 -10.80 -8.34 20.18
CA LYS A 99 -10.90 -9.72 20.64
C LYS A 99 -10.94 -10.68 19.44
N ALA A 100 -11.73 -10.37 18.42
CA ALA A 100 -11.75 -11.17 17.18
C ALA A 100 -10.37 -11.19 16.50
N MET A 101 -9.66 -10.05 16.50
CA MET A 101 -8.27 -9.97 16.02
C MET A 101 -7.32 -10.85 16.82
N GLN A 102 -7.44 -10.84 18.14
CA GLN A 102 -6.61 -11.66 19.03
C GLN A 102 -6.89 -13.15 18.83
N GLU A 103 -8.15 -13.57 18.78
CA GLU A 103 -8.52 -14.97 18.53
C GLU A 103 -7.98 -15.48 17.18
N GLN A 104 -7.93 -14.62 16.17
CA GLN A 104 -7.32 -14.95 14.88
C GLN A 104 -5.79 -15.09 14.99
N ALA A 105 -5.13 -14.16 15.68
CA ALA A 105 -3.69 -14.22 15.92
C ALA A 105 -3.32 -15.51 16.68
N ASP A 106 -4.04 -15.83 17.74
CA ASP A 106 -3.83 -17.04 18.55
C ASP A 106 -4.00 -18.31 17.71
N LYS A 107 -5.07 -18.40 16.91
CA LYS A 107 -5.29 -19.54 16.00
C LYS A 107 -4.16 -19.71 14.97
N LEU A 108 -3.56 -18.62 14.50
CA LEU A 108 -2.42 -18.69 13.58
C LEU A 108 -1.16 -19.17 14.32
N LEU A 109 -0.92 -18.68 15.54
CA LEU A 109 0.20 -19.13 16.38
C LEU A 109 0.07 -20.60 16.77
N ASP A 110 -1.12 -21.07 17.12
CA ASP A 110 -1.40 -22.46 17.47
C ASP A 110 -1.00 -23.44 16.35
N LYS A 111 -1.16 -23.04 15.08
CA LYS A 111 -0.73 -23.83 13.91
C LYS A 111 0.78 -23.94 13.75
N LEU A 112 1.54 -23.10 14.45
CA LEU A 112 3.00 -23.08 14.40
C LEU A 112 3.64 -23.88 15.55
N VAL A 113 2.86 -24.26 16.56
CA VAL A 113 3.34 -25.03 17.70
C VAL A 113 3.93 -26.37 17.24
N GLY A 114 5.15 -26.67 17.71
CA GLY A 114 5.85 -27.92 17.41
C GLY A 114 6.61 -27.93 16.07
N LYS A 115 6.59 -26.84 15.29
CA LYS A 115 7.47 -26.70 14.12
C LYS A 115 8.86 -26.25 14.57
N GLU A 116 9.90 -26.88 14.03
CA GLU A 116 11.30 -26.50 14.27
C GLU A 116 11.71 -25.25 13.47
N GLU A 117 11.13 -25.08 12.29
CA GLU A 117 11.36 -23.92 11.41
C GLU A 117 10.02 -23.34 10.93
N ILE A 118 9.95 -22.02 10.83
CA ILE A 118 8.79 -21.27 10.34
C ILE A 118 9.25 -20.12 9.43
N ASP A 119 8.46 -19.82 8.41
CA ASP A 119 8.56 -18.55 7.68
C ASP A 119 7.54 -17.57 8.28
N PHE A 120 8.00 -16.65 9.10
CA PHE A 120 7.10 -15.73 9.81
C PHE A 120 6.22 -14.88 8.87
N ILE A 121 6.71 -14.54 7.67
CA ILE A 121 5.93 -13.75 6.72
C ILE A 121 4.84 -14.62 6.12
N LYS A 122 5.20 -15.77 5.57
CA LYS A 122 4.26 -16.67 4.89
C LYS A 122 3.28 -17.35 5.85
N ASP A 123 3.77 -17.78 7.00
CA ASP A 123 3.02 -18.63 7.92
C ASP A 123 2.21 -17.83 8.96
N TYR A 124 2.51 -16.54 9.16
CA TYR A 124 1.83 -15.72 10.17
C TYR A 124 1.44 -14.31 9.67
N ALA A 125 2.40 -13.46 9.31
CA ALA A 125 2.14 -12.04 9.07
C ALA A 125 1.22 -11.80 7.86
N HIS A 126 1.45 -12.51 6.75
CA HIS A 126 0.61 -12.41 5.56
C HIS A 126 -0.81 -12.96 5.82
N PRO A 127 -1.01 -14.20 6.33
CA PRO A 127 -2.34 -14.69 6.69
C PRO A 127 -3.09 -13.78 7.65
N LEU A 128 -2.43 -13.29 8.71
CA LEU A 128 -3.04 -12.40 9.70
C LEU A 128 -3.57 -11.12 9.05
N THR A 129 -2.74 -10.44 8.26
CA THR A 129 -3.13 -9.17 7.64
C THR A 129 -4.17 -9.35 6.55
N PHE A 130 -4.01 -10.36 5.68
CA PHE A 130 -4.91 -10.60 4.56
C PHE A 130 -6.30 -11.08 5.00
N GLU A 131 -6.38 -12.00 5.95
CA GLU A 131 -7.65 -12.45 6.52
C GLU A 131 -8.35 -11.31 7.28
N THR A 132 -7.59 -10.49 8.01
CA THR A 132 -8.14 -9.35 8.77
C THR A 132 -8.85 -8.37 7.84
N ILE A 133 -8.18 -7.91 6.77
CA ILE A 133 -8.82 -6.97 5.85
C ILE A 133 -9.99 -7.61 5.11
N SER A 134 -9.88 -8.89 4.73
CA SER A 134 -10.96 -9.65 4.10
C SER A 134 -12.22 -9.71 4.98
N ARG A 135 -12.06 -9.97 6.28
CA ARG A 135 -13.17 -9.97 7.24
C ARG A 135 -13.74 -8.58 7.47
N ILE A 136 -12.89 -7.55 7.57
CA ILE A 136 -13.33 -6.15 7.70
C ILE A 136 -14.17 -5.71 6.50
N ILE A 137 -13.77 -6.07 5.27
CA ILE A 137 -14.55 -5.78 4.08
C ILE A 137 -15.74 -6.75 3.90
N GLY A 138 -15.87 -7.76 4.75
CA GLY A 138 -16.99 -8.70 4.85
C GLY A 138 -16.99 -9.80 3.79
N ILE A 139 -15.81 -10.30 3.41
CA ILE A 139 -15.67 -11.51 2.61
C ILE A 139 -15.96 -12.73 3.51
N PRO A 140 -16.76 -13.71 3.04
CA PRO A 140 -16.92 -14.99 3.72
C PRO A 140 -15.59 -15.74 3.87
N ASP A 141 -15.38 -16.46 4.98
CA ASP A 141 -14.10 -17.13 5.25
C ASP A 141 -13.72 -18.15 4.16
N GLU A 142 -14.72 -18.80 3.55
CA GLU A 142 -14.57 -19.76 2.45
C GLU A 142 -14.03 -19.15 1.15
N ASP A 143 -14.23 -17.85 0.93
CA ASP A 143 -13.82 -17.14 -0.28
C ASP A 143 -12.42 -16.52 -0.16
N ILE A 144 -11.89 -16.40 1.07
CA ILE A 144 -10.59 -15.75 1.33
C ILE A 144 -9.43 -16.41 0.58
N PRO A 145 -9.30 -17.75 0.51
CA PRO A 145 -8.21 -18.38 -0.23
C PRO A 145 -8.21 -18.04 -1.72
N ALA A 146 -9.38 -18.12 -2.37
CA ALA A 146 -9.51 -17.79 -3.80
C ALA A 146 -9.23 -16.30 -4.08
N LEU A 147 -9.64 -15.42 -3.16
CA LEU A 147 -9.31 -13.99 -3.24
C LEU A 147 -7.79 -13.77 -3.09
N SER A 148 -7.13 -14.48 -2.20
CA SER A 148 -5.68 -14.37 -1.99
C SER A 148 -4.89 -14.74 -3.25
N GLU A 149 -5.27 -15.82 -3.92
CA GLU A 149 -4.65 -16.23 -5.19
C GLU A 149 -4.85 -15.15 -6.28
N THR A 150 -6.07 -14.64 -6.42
CA THR A 150 -6.39 -13.59 -7.40
C THR A 150 -5.58 -12.30 -7.15
N VAL A 151 -5.42 -11.91 -5.88
CA VAL A 151 -4.65 -10.70 -5.52
C VAL A 151 -3.16 -10.90 -5.77
N ALA A 152 -2.62 -12.10 -5.51
CA ALA A 152 -1.22 -12.41 -5.78
C ALA A 152 -0.87 -12.30 -7.28
N GLU A 153 -1.79 -12.68 -8.17
CA GLU A 153 -1.63 -12.49 -9.62
C GLU A 153 -1.63 -11.00 -10.02
N LEU A 154 -2.41 -10.16 -9.32
CA LEU A 154 -2.47 -8.72 -9.56
C LEU A 154 -1.24 -7.97 -9.04
N ASP A 155 -0.60 -8.42 -7.95
CA ASP A 155 0.51 -7.70 -7.31
C ASP A 155 1.75 -7.59 -8.21
N GLY A 156 2.04 -8.65 -8.99
CA GLY A 156 3.06 -8.61 -10.04
C GLY A 156 2.78 -7.57 -11.13
N MET A 157 1.51 -7.23 -11.35
CA MET A 157 1.06 -6.22 -12.31
C MET A 157 1.04 -4.81 -11.71
N TYR A 158 0.66 -4.66 -10.44
CA TYR A 158 0.59 -3.37 -9.74
C TYR A 158 1.97 -2.78 -9.47
N LEU A 159 2.89 -3.57 -8.89
CA LEU A 159 4.27 -3.14 -8.79
C LEU A 159 4.80 -2.85 -10.19
N GLY A 160 4.61 -3.70 -11.19
CA GLY A 160 5.03 -3.41 -12.58
C GLY A 160 4.51 -2.11 -13.21
N LEU A 161 3.39 -1.54 -12.75
CA LEU A 161 2.84 -0.25 -13.23
C LEU A 161 3.43 0.98 -12.53
N ILE A 162 3.84 0.83 -11.26
CA ILE A 162 4.50 1.89 -10.47
C ILE A 162 6.03 1.77 -10.56
N TYR A 163 6.53 0.60 -10.96
CA TYR A 163 7.94 0.18 -10.93
C TYR A 163 8.52 0.19 -12.33
N ASN A 164 9.33 1.20 -12.65
CA ASN A 164 10.03 1.29 -13.92
C ASN A 164 11.30 0.42 -13.85
N PRO A 165 11.59 -0.49 -14.81
CA PRO A 165 12.81 -1.29 -14.84
C PRO A 165 14.12 -0.48 -14.72
N ARG A 166 14.11 0.80 -15.13
CA ARG A 166 15.25 1.72 -14.99
C ARG A 166 15.57 2.11 -13.53
N GLN A 167 14.60 2.03 -12.61
CA GLN A 167 14.80 2.36 -11.19
C GLN A 167 15.68 1.32 -10.45
N ARG A 168 15.81 0.11 -11.02
CA ARG A 168 16.62 -0.99 -10.47
C ARG A 168 18.13 -0.71 -10.55
N GLU A 169 18.57 -0.01 -11.59
CA GLU A 169 20.00 0.34 -11.80
C GLU A 169 20.41 1.61 -11.05
N SER A 170 19.47 2.52 -10.77
CA SER A 170 19.75 3.81 -10.14
C SER A 170 19.56 3.84 -8.61
N GLY A 171 19.02 2.76 -8.02
CA GLY A 171 18.74 2.66 -6.58
C GLY A 171 17.81 3.76 -6.06
N ALA A 172 16.86 4.22 -6.89
CA ALA A 172 15.88 5.20 -6.48
C ALA A 172 14.69 4.46 -5.86
N CYS A 173 14.43 4.74 -4.58
CA CYS A 173 13.19 4.35 -3.92
C CYS A 173 12.17 5.48 -4.14
N PHE A 174 10.97 5.09 -4.58
CA PHE A 174 9.82 5.91 -5.06
C PHE A 174 10.02 6.60 -6.42
#